data_AF-A0A8C2CZH3-F1
#
_entry.id   AF-A0A8C2CZH3-F1
#
_cell.length_a   1.000
_cell.length_b   1.000
_cell.length_c   1.000
_cell.angle_alpha   90.00
_cell.angle_beta   90.00
_cell.angle_gamma   90.00
#
_symmetry.space_group_name_H-M   'P 1'
#
loop_
_entity.id
_entity.type
_entity.pdbx_description
1 polymer ?
#
loop_
_entity_poly.entity_id
_entity_poly.type
_entity_poly.pdbx_seq_one_letter_code
_entity_poly.pdbx_strand_id
1 'polypeptide(L)'
;DEVSLLNKGLSFVPSKPADSFVTKIELQALDKLCKDKNIVVKPADKGGGLVIMPKTLYDQEVLRQLQDLSYYRALPTDPTSRFQKEIELLLQQAHSSSLISEREFQYLFNRTPTRPAFYILPKVHKNLSNPPGRPIVAGNNSLTEPLSNFVDFILRPLITLLPSYLKDTSDFLKSTTTIDSLEMADLHFTHA
;
A
#
# COMPACT_ATOMS: atom_id res chain seq x y z
N ASP A 1 13.92 9.45 -4.82
CA ASP A 1 13.71 10.64 -3.95
C ASP A 1 12.33 10.66 -3.35
N GLU A 2 12.26 10.69 -2.01
CA GLU A 2 11.01 10.85 -1.23
C GLU A 2 10.21 12.11 -1.61
N VAL A 3 10.88 13.12 -2.18
CA VAL A 3 10.27 14.31 -2.79
C VAL A 3 9.33 13.94 -3.96
N SER A 4 9.63 12.88 -4.71
CA SER A 4 8.79 12.41 -5.82
C SER A 4 7.48 11.75 -5.37
N LEU A 5 7.49 11.08 -4.20
CA LEU A 5 6.29 10.46 -3.64
C LEU A 5 5.36 11.49 -2.97
N LEU A 6 5.93 12.53 -2.35
CA LEU A 6 5.17 13.71 -1.91
C LEU A 6 4.50 14.42 -3.09
N ASN A 7 5.19 14.51 -4.23
CA ASN A 7 4.65 15.10 -5.44
C ASN A 7 3.50 14.30 -6.07
N LYS A 8 3.31 13.00 -5.77
CA LYS A 8 2.14 12.23 -6.28
C LYS A 8 0.89 12.39 -5.42
N GLY A 9 1.04 12.67 -4.12
CA GLY A 9 -0.08 13.01 -3.24
C GLY A 9 -0.51 14.48 -3.31
N LEU A 10 0.38 15.34 -3.82
CA LEU A 10 0.18 16.76 -4.06
C LEU A 10 0.24 17.12 -5.56
N SER A 11 0.21 16.14 -6.49
CA SER A 11 0.21 16.44 -7.93
C SER A 11 -1.13 17.06 -8.29
N PHE A 12 -1.19 18.38 -8.17
CA PHE A 12 -2.17 19.21 -8.82
C PHE A 12 -1.94 19.00 -10.32
N VAL A 13 -2.70 18.10 -10.94
CA VAL A 13 -2.88 18.14 -12.39
C VAL A 13 -3.59 19.47 -12.64
N PRO A 14 -3.02 20.44 -13.36
CA PRO A 14 -3.73 21.66 -13.67
C PRO A 14 -4.83 21.28 -14.66
N SER A 15 -6.00 20.94 -14.13
CA SER A 15 -7.23 21.09 -14.90
C SER A 15 -7.35 22.57 -15.25
N LYS A 16 -7.84 22.85 -16.46
CA LYS A 16 -8.08 24.22 -16.97
C LYS A 16 -8.62 25.13 -15.85
N PRO A 17 -8.16 26.40 -15.79
CA PRO A 17 -8.37 27.25 -14.63
C PRO A 17 -9.86 27.50 -14.42
N ALA A 18 -10.46 26.79 -13.48
CA ALA A 18 -11.56 27.34 -12.72
C ALA A 18 -10.92 28.29 -11.70
N ASP A 19 -11.39 29.53 -11.68
CA ASP A 19 -10.83 30.65 -10.92
C ASP A 19 -10.18 30.23 -9.60
N SER A 20 -8.87 30.44 -9.48
CA SER A 20 -8.13 30.09 -8.28
C SER A 20 -8.54 31.02 -7.12
N PHE A 21 -9.39 30.53 -6.22
CA PHE A 21 -9.79 31.22 -4.99
C PHE A 21 -8.65 31.38 -3.95
N VAL A 22 -7.41 31.00 -4.29
CA VAL A 22 -6.26 31.04 -3.37
C VAL A 22 -5.56 32.39 -3.49
N THR A 23 -5.56 33.14 -2.40
CA THR A 23 -4.91 34.44 -2.28
C THR A 23 -3.39 34.32 -2.28
N LYS A 24 -2.70 35.43 -2.60
CA LYS A 24 -1.22 35.50 -2.50
C LYS A 24 -0.70 35.17 -1.10
N ILE A 25 -1.44 35.55 -0.07
CA ILE A 25 -1.08 35.29 1.34
C ILE A 25 -1.16 33.79 1.63
N GLU A 26 -2.20 33.11 1.16
CA GLU A 26 -2.34 31.66 1.33
C GLU A 26 -1.25 30.90 0.57
N LEU A 27 -0.90 31.31 -0.65
CA LEU A 27 0.23 30.72 -1.38
C LEU A 27 1.56 30.91 -0.63
N GLN A 28 1.79 32.09 -0.04
CA GLN A 28 2.98 32.33 0.80
C GLN A 28 2.97 31.47 2.07
N ALA A 29 1.81 31.30 2.70
CA ALA A 29 1.66 30.44 3.87
C ALA A 29 1.90 28.96 3.53
N LEU A 30 1.39 28.48 2.40
CA LEU A 30 1.63 27.13 1.88
C LEU A 30 3.11 26.92 1.55
N ASP A 31 3.75 27.89 0.89
CA ASP A 31 5.19 27.84 0.59
C ASP A 31 6.02 27.77 1.88
N LYS A 32 5.67 28.56 2.89
CA LYS A 32 6.30 28.51 4.21
C LYS A 32 6.10 27.14 4.88
N LEU A 33 4.88 26.59 4.83
CA LEU A 33 4.54 25.29 5.39
C LEU A 33 5.34 24.16 4.71
N CYS A 34 5.40 24.16 3.37
CA CYS A 34 6.16 23.18 2.60
C CYS A 34 7.67 23.24 2.85
N LYS A 35 8.20 24.40 3.22
CA LYS A 35 9.63 24.61 3.52
C LYS A 35 10.00 24.34 4.98
N ASP A 36 9.03 24.21 5.88
CA ASP A 36 9.31 23.92 7.29
C ASP A 36 9.73 22.46 7.48
N LYS A 37 11.00 22.26 7.87
CA LYS A 37 11.60 20.94 8.08
C LYS A 37 11.24 20.33 9.44
N ASN A 38 10.61 21.09 10.33
CA ASN A 38 10.27 20.65 11.68
C ASN A 38 8.89 19.99 11.78
N ILE A 39 8.13 20.00 10.68
CA ILE A 39 6.80 19.39 10.61
C ILE A 39 6.79 18.26 9.58
N VAL A 40 5.86 17.34 9.78
CA VAL A 40 5.51 16.30 8.82
C VAL A 40 4.04 16.44 8.49
N VAL A 41 3.74 16.45 7.19
CA VAL A 41 2.38 16.48 6.65
C VAL A 41 2.07 15.12 6.04
N LYS A 42 1.06 14.42 6.57
CA LYS A 42 0.62 13.10 6.08
C LYS A 42 -0.90 13.01 6.05
N PRO A 43 -1.49 12.20 5.15
CA PRO A 43 -2.89 11.86 5.25
C PRO A 43 -3.14 11.01 6.51
N ALA A 44 -4.29 11.19 7.13
CA ALA A 44 -4.78 10.32 8.17
C ALA A 44 -5.05 8.91 7.62
N ASP A 45 -4.84 7.89 8.45
CA ASP A 45 -5.12 6.49 8.07
C ASP A 45 -6.60 6.26 7.73
N LYS A 46 -7.51 6.99 8.38
CA LYS A 46 -8.97 6.92 8.16
C LYS A 46 -9.59 8.30 8.28
N GLY A 47 -10.72 8.49 7.59
CA GLY A 47 -11.51 9.72 7.66
C GLY A 47 -11.09 10.84 6.71
N GLY A 48 -10.13 10.58 5.80
CA GLY A 48 -9.76 11.52 4.74
C GLY A 48 -9.08 12.82 5.19
N GLY A 49 -8.75 12.94 6.48
CA GLY A 49 -8.15 14.15 7.05
C GLY A 49 -6.66 14.31 6.72
N LEU A 50 -6.17 15.54 6.83
CA LEU A 50 -4.75 15.88 6.79
C LEU A 50 -4.21 15.98 8.22
N VAL A 51 -3.02 15.45 8.47
CA VAL A 51 -2.34 15.53 9.77
C VAL A 51 -1.05 16.30 9.61
N ILE A 52 -0.92 17.38 10.39
CA ILE A 52 0.31 18.15 10.55
C ILE A 52 0.82 17.87 11.96
N MET A 53 2.04 17.37 12.07
CA MET A 53 2.62 17.03 13.38
C MET A 53 4.11 17.38 13.44
N PRO A 54 4.67 17.59 14.65
CA PRO A 54 6.11 17.73 14.82
C PRO A 54 6.87 16.54 14.24
N LYS A 55 7.92 16.81 13.48
CA LYS A 55 8.79 15.79 12.89
C LYS A 55 9.39 14.87 13.96
N THR A 56 9.71 15.41 15.13
CA THR A 56 10.24 14.65 16.26
C THR A 56 9.29 13.54 16.72
N LEU A 57 7.98 13.83 16.84
CA LEU A 57 6.98 12.83 17.21
C LEU A 57 6.80 11.78 16.11
N TYR A 58 6.84 12.21 14.85
CA TYR A 58 6.77 11.30 13.70
C TYR A 58 7.95 10.32 13.70
N ASP A 59 9.17 10.82 13.84
CA ASP A 59 10.39 10.02 13.85
C ASP A 59 10.44 9.08 15.06
N GLN A 60 9.97 9.53 16.23
CA GLN A 60 9.83 8.67 17.41
C GLN A 60 8.89 7.49 17.18
N GLU A 61 7.73 7.71 16.56
CA GLU A 61 6.80 6.62 16.25
C GLU A 61 7.37 5.67 15.18
N VAL A 62 8.05 6.20 14.18
CA VAL A 62 8.78 5.40 13.17
C VAL A 62 9.81 4.50 13.86
N LEU A 63 10.67 5.07 14.72
CA LEU A 63 11.71 4.32 15.42
C LEU A 63 11.11 3.31 16.41
N ARG A 64 10.05 3.67 17.14
CA ARG A 64 9.34 2.75 18.04
C ARG A 64 8.88 1.49 17.30
N GLN A 65 8.43 1.61 16.05
CA GLN A 65 8.04 0.46 15.23
C GLN A 65 9.27 -0.30 14.70
N LEU A 66 10.24 0.39 14.09
CA LEU A 66 11.40 -0.25 13.45
C LEU A 66 12.37 -0.88 14.45
N GLN A 67 12.35 -0.47 15.72
CA GLN A 67 13.17 -1.02 16.80
C GLN A 67 12.50 -2.20 17.51
N ASP A 68 11.27 -2.57 17.16
CA ASP A 68 10.62 -3.76 17.72
C ASP A 68 11.26 -5.03 17.14
N LEU A 69 12.13 -5.64 17.93
CA LEU A 69 12.88 -6.84 17.56
C LEU A 69 12.02 -8.11 17.43
N SER A 70 10.75 -8.04 17.85
CA SER A 70 9.79 -9.12 17.62
C SER A 70 9.38 -9.20 16.15
N TYR A 71 9.45 -8.07 15.42
CA TYR A 71 9.00 -7.96 14.03
C TYR A 71 10.12 -7.57 13.06
N TYR A 72 11.09 -6.77 13.49
CA TYR A 72 12.12 -6.21 12.62
C TYR A 72 13.53 -6.60 13.06
N ARG A 73 14.41 -6.78 12.07
CA ARG A 73 15.84 -6.95 12.27
C ARG A 73 16.59 -6.03 11.33
N ALA A 74 17.53 -5.27 11.87
CA ALA A 74 18.43 -4.46 11.06
C ALA A 74 19.31 -5.36 10.19
N LEU A 75 19.37 -5.03 8.90
CA LEU A 75 20.28 -5.68 7.97
C LEU A 75 21.64 -4.95 7.97
N PRO A 76 22.77 -5.68 7.91
CA PRO A 76 24.09 -5.05 7.94
C PRO A 76 24.39 -4.27 6.65
N THR A 77 23.78 -4.66 5.52
CA THR A 77 23.98 -4.06 4.21
C THR A 77 22.70 -4.14 3.38
N ASP A 78 22.57 -3.30 2.35
CA ASP A 78 21.47 -3.40 1.38
C ASP A 78 21.61 -4.69 0.54
N PRO A 79 20.64 -5.62 0.60
CA PRO A 79 20.71 -6.87 -0.14
C PRO A 79 20.18 -6.77 -1.59
N THR A 80 19.77 -5.58 -2.06
CA THR A 80 19.08 -5.38 -3.35
C THR A 80 19.83 -6.01 -4.52
N SER A 81 21.13 -5.71 -4.68
CA SER A 81 21.92 -6.26 -5.80
C SER A 81 22.08 -7.78 -5.71
N ARG A 82 22.15 -8.34 -4.50
CA ARG A 82 22.23 -9.80 -4.30
C ARG A 82 20.95 -10.46 -4.79
N PHE A 83 19.80 -9.97 -4.31
CA PHE A 83 18.50 -10.51 -4.69
C PHE A 83 18.18 -10.28 -6.17
N GLN A 84 18.63 -9.17 -6.76
CA GLN A 84 18.48 -8.93 -8.19
C GLN A 84 19.18 -9.99 -9.03
N LYS A 85 20.41 -10.37 -8.64
CA LYS A 85 21.15 -11.46 -9.30
C LYS A 85 20.48 -12.82 -9.09
N GLU A 86 19.98 -13.10 -7.89
CA GLU A 86 19.23 -14.34 -7.61
C GLU A 86 17.98 -14.44 -8.49
N ILE A 87 17.22 -13.35 -8.63
CA ILE A 87 16.04 -13.27 -9.50
C ILE A 87 16.43 -13.42 -10.98
N GLU A 88 17.50 -12.76 -11.42
CA GLU A 88 17.98 -12.89 -12.80
C GLU A 88 18.29 -14.33 -13.16
N LEU A 89 19.00 -15.06 -12.29
CA LEU A 89 19.33 -16.47 -12.49
C LEU A 89 18.07 -17.33 -12.55
N LEU A 90 17.11 -17.09 -11.65
CA LEU A 90 15.83 -17.81 -11.65
C LEU A 90 15.06 -17.59 -12.96
N LEU A 91 14.96 -16.34 -13.41
CA LEU A 91 14.26 -15.99 -14.65
C LEU A 91 14.97 -16.57 -15.88
N GLN A 92 16.31 -16.58 -15.90
CA GLN A 92 17.08 -17.19 -16.98
C GLN A 92 16.80 -18.70 -17.08
N GLN A 93 16.77 -19.39 -15.95
CA GLN A 93 16.42 -20.83 -15.89
C GLN A 93 14.98 -21.10 -16.35
N ALA A 94 14.03 -20.25 -15.92
CA ALA A 94 12.64 -20.36 -16.34
C ALA A 94 12.48 -20.15 -17.86
N HIS A 95 13.20 -19.16 -18.41
CA HIS A 95 13.21 -18.88 -19.84
C HIS A 95 13.87 -20.00 -20.66
N SER A 96 15.02 -20.52 -20.22
CA SER A 96 15.69 -21.64 -20.91
C SER A 96 14.87 -22.92 -20.90
N SER A 97 14.00 -23.08 -19.89
CA SER A 97 13.08 -24.21 -19.77
C SER A 97 11.73 -23.95 -20.47
N SER A 98 11.59 -22.84 -21.20
CA SER A 98 10.35 -22.41 -21.87
C SER A 98 9.13 -22.29 -20.95
N LEU A 99 9.35 -22.05 -19.65
CA LEU A 99 8.27 -21.81 -18.67
C LEU A 99 7.72 -20.38 -18.78
N ILE A 100 8.55 -19.45 -19.24
CA ILE A 100 8.18 -18.07 -19.54
C ILE A 100 8.71 -17.71 -20.93
N SER A 101 7.99 -16.83 -21.62
CA SER A 101 8.39 -16.23 -22.88
C SER A 101 9.44 -15.13 -22.68
N GLU A 102 10.12 -14.75 -23.77
CA GLU A 102 11.06 -13.62 -23.77
C GLU A 102 10.38 -12.31 -23.30
N ARG A 103 9.11 -12.09 -23.68
CA ARG A 103 8.36 -10.90 -23.25
C ARG A 103 8.12 -10.91 -21.73
N GLU A 104 7.76 -12.06 -21.17
CA GLU A 104 7.59 -12.21 -19.73
C GLU A 104 8.92 -12.04 -19.02
N PHE A 105 10.01 -12.62 -19.52
CA PHE A 105 11.36 -12.40 -18.96
C PHE A 105 11.70 -10.91 -18.87
N GLN A 106 11.52 -10.14 -19.95
CA GLN A 106 11.81 -8.70 -19.96
C GLN A 106 10.89 -7.90 -19.03
N TYR A 107 9.64 -8.32 -18.86
CA TYR A 107 8.72 -7.69 -17.91
C TYR A 107 9.09 -8.00 -16.46
N LEU A 108 9.39 -9.26 -16.17
CA LEU A 108 9.65 -9.78 -14.83
C LEU A 108 10.99 -9.28 -14.27
N PHE A 109 11.98 -9.05 -15.13
CA PHE A 109 13.30 -8.60 -14.70
C PHE A 109 13.36 -7.09 -14.51
N ASN A 110 13.22 -6.63 -13.26
CA ASN A 110 13.41 -5.23 -12.92
C ASN A 110 14.91 -4.87 -12.93
N ARG A 111 15.36 -4.15 -13.96
CA ARG A 111 16.76 -3.73 -14.14
C ARG A 111 17.19 -2.59 -13.22
N THR A 112 16.26 -1.71 -12.86
CA THR A 112 16.54 -0.50 -12.07
C THR A 112 15.56 -0.42 -10.90
N PRO A 113 15.64 -1.34 -9.93
CA PRO A 113 14.71 -1.38 -8.81
C PRO A 113 14.93 -0.20 -7.87
N THR A 114 13.83 0.34 -7.35
CA THR A 114 13.84 1.35 -6.29
C THR A 114 13.78 0.65 -4.93
N ARG A 115 14.64 1.06 -3.99
CA ARG A 115 14.54 0.60 -2.59
C ARG A 115 13.19 1.05 -2.00
N PRO A 116 12.38 0.14 -1.46
CA PRO A 116 11.11 0.50 -0.85
C PRO A 116 11.29 1.50 0.30
N ALA A 117 10.48 2.56 0.31
CA ALA A 117 10.49 3.57 1.36
C ALA A 117 9.53 3.19 2.49
N PHE A 118 9.99 3.25 3.74
CA PHE A 118 9.13 3.09 4.90
C PHE A 118 8.55 4.45 5.33
N TYR A 119 7.26 4.50 5.59
CA TYR A 119 6.61 5.65 6.19
C TYR A 119 5.37 5.21 6.96
N ILE A 120 4.90 6.08 7.87
CA ILE A 120 3.68 5.84 8.64
C ILE A 120 2.55 6.81 8.26
N LEU A 121 1.31 6.33 8.35
CA LEU A 121 0.08 7.15 8.33
C LEU A 121 -0.51 7.28 9.74
N PRO A 122 -0.76 8.49 10.28
CA PRO A 122 -1.27 8.64 11.63
C PRO A 122 -2.71 8.10 11.80
N LYS A 123 -2.92 7.22 12.77
CA LYS A 123 -4.24 6.69 13.15
C LYS A 123 -4.95 7.59 14.17
N VAL A 124 -5.28 8.82 13.76
CA VAL A 124 -5.93 9.84 14.63
C VAL A 124 -7.27 9.41 15.24
N HIS A 125 -7.94 8.43 14.62
CA HIS A 125 -9.16 7.80 15.15
C HIS A 125 -8.92 6.88 16.37
N LYS A 126 -7.66 6.56 16.69
CA LYS A 126 -7.27 5.77 17.87
C LYS A 126 -6.81 6.66 19.02
N ASN A 127 -6.05 7.70 18.72
CA ASN A 127 -5.59 8.69 19.70
C ASN A 127 -5.31 10.01 18.95
N LEU A 128 -5.83 11.13 19.46
CA LEU A 128 -5.64 12.44 18.85
C LEU A 128 -4.32 13.12 19.26
N SER A 129 -3.86 12.89 20.49
CA SER A 129 -2.67 13.56 21.04
C SER A 129 -1.36 12.89 20.59
N ASN A 130 -1.36 11.56 20.50
CA ASN A 130 -0.21 10.78 20.01
C ASN A 130 -0.71 9.59 19.17
N PRO A 131 -1.11 9.82 17.90
CA PRO A 131 -1.69 8.79 17.06
C PRO A 131 -0.65 7.71 16.72
N PRO A 132 -0.95 6.41 16.96
CA PRO A 132 -0.11 5.33 16.43
C PRO A 132 -0.01 5.40 14.91
N GLY A 133 1.15 5.05 14.35
CA GLY A 133 1.34 5.00 12.90
C GLY A 133 0.78 3.72 12.26
N ARG A 134 0.22 3.77 11.06
CA ARG A 134 0.12 2.60 10.18
C ARG A 134 1.41 2.47 9.38
N PRO A 135 2.24 1.44 9.61
CA PRO A 135 3.43 1.23 8.79
C PRO A 135 3.04 0.94 7.34
N ILE A 136 3.75 1.58 6.41
CA ILE A 136 3.66 1.32 4.98
C ILE A 136 5.08 1.20 4.43
N VAL A 137 5.30 0.16 3.62
CA VAL A 137 6.50 -0.02 2.81
C VAL A 137 6.10 0.19 1.35
N ALA A 138 6.62 1.26 0.74
CA ALA A 138 6.30 1.65 -0.63
C ALA A 138 6.98 0.70 -1.63
N GLY A 139 6.29 -0.35 -2.06
CA GLY A 139 6.82 -1.36 -2.98
C GLY A 139 6.86 -0.95 -4.46
N ASN A 140 6.62 0.32 -4.80
CA ASN A 140 6.55 0.79 -6.18
C ASN A 140 7.92 0.77 -6.86
N ASN A 141 7.98 0.23 -8.07
CA ASN A 141 9.21 -0.08 -8.80
C ASN A 141 10.20 -0.92 -7.96
N SER A 142 9.72 -1.68 -6.97
CA SER A 142 10.60 -2.53 -6.16
C SER A 142 11.08 -3.73 -6.94
N LEU A 143 12.09 -4.40 -6.41
CA LEU A 143 12.69 -5.56 -7.02
C LEU A 143 11.67 -6.67 -7.33
N THR A 144 10.68 -6.86 -6.45
CA THR A 144 9.69 -7.94 -6.55
C THR A 144 8.36 -7.49 -7.15
N GLU A 145 8.17 -6.20 -7.47
CA GLU A 145 6.88 -5.71 -7.96
C GLU A 145 6.40 -6.40 -9.24
N PRO A 146 7.21 -6.57 -10.31
CA PRO A 146 6.77 -7.28 -11.51
C PRO A 146 6.42 -8.75 -11.23
N LEU A 147 7.20 -9.40 -10.35
CA LEU A 147 6.95 -10.78 -9.92
C LEU A 147 5.62 -10.89 -9.17
N SER A 148 5.35 -10.00 -8.22
CA SER A 148 4.09 -9.97 -7.48
C SER A 148 2.90 -9.74 -8.41
N ASN A 149 3.01 -8.81 -9.36
CA ASN A 149 1.96 -8.54 -10.34
C ASN A 149 1.71 -9.73 -11.26
N PHE A 150 2.77 -10.43 -11.68
CA PHE A 150 2.64 -11.60 -12.53
C PHE A 150 1.97 -12.77 -11.80
N VAL A 151 2.40 -13.05 -10.56
CA VAL A 151 1.77 -14.08 -9.73
C VAL A 151 0.29 -13.76 -9.49
N ASP A 152 -0.04 -12.51 -9.15
CA ASP A 152 -1.42 -12.06 -9.00
C ASP A 152 -2.23 -12.25 -10.31
N PHE A 153 -1.67 -11.86 -11.45
CA PHE A 153 -2.30 -12.04 -12.76
C PHE A 153 -2.63 -13.51 -13.05
N ILE A 154 -1.71 -14.43 -12.77
CA ILE A 154 -1.90 -15.87 -12.99
C ILE A 154 -2.91 -16.47 -11.99
N LEU A 155 -2.89 -16.04 -10.73
CA LEU A 155 -3.74 -16.60 -9.68
C LEU A 155 -5.18 -16.08 -9.71
N ARG A 156 -5.41 -14.85 -10.17
CA ARG A 156 -6.76 -14.23 -10.25
C ARG A 156 -7.86 -15.16 -10.80
N PRO A 157 -7.72 -15.80 -11.98
CA PRO A 157 -8.77 -16.69 -12.49
C PRO A 157 -8.97 -17.94 -11.61
N LEU A 158 -7.91 -18.45 -10.98
CA LEU A 158 -8.00 -19.64 -10.13
C LEU A 158 -8.71 -19.35 -8.80
N ILE A 159 -8.49 -18.15 -8.26
CA ILE A 159 -9.14 -17.69 -7.03
C ILE A 159 -10.67 -17.70 -7.19
N THR A 160 -11.20 -17.38 -8.37
CA THR A 160 -12.65 -17.39 -8.63
C THR A 160 -13.30 -18.77 -8.61
N LEU A 161 -12.50 -19.84 -8.65
CA LEU A 161 -13.00 -21.22 -8.59
C LEU A 161 -13.12 -21.75 -7.16
N LEU A 162 -12.62 -21.01 -6.16
CA LEU A 162 -12.65 -21.43 -4.77
C LEU A 162 -14.09 -21.31 -4.21
N PRO A 163 -14.57 -22.29 -3.44
CA PRO A 163 -15.89 -22.21 -2.79
C PRO A 163 -16.03 -21.01 -1.83
N SER A 164 -14.90 -20.51 -1.30
CA SER A 164 -14.83 -19.35 -0.42
C SER A 164 -14.72 -18.02 -1.16
N TYR A 165 -14.70 -18.02 -2.50
CA TYR A 165 -14.58 -16.80 -3.27
C TYR A 165 -15.84 -15.95 -3.13
N LEU A 166 -15.64 -14.68 -2.78
CA LEU A 166 -16.67 -13.65 -2.76
C LEU A 166 -16.17 -12.50 -3.62
N LYS A 167 -16.95 -12.11 -4.62
CA LYS A 167 -16.54 -11.08 -5.57
C LYS A 167 -16.51 -9.69 -4.95
N ASP A 168 -17.56 -9.33 -4.22
CA ASP A 168 -17.74 -8.01 -3.62
C ASP A 168 -18.79 -8.04 -2.50
N THR A 169 -19.05 -6.90 -1.87
CA THR A 169 -20.05 -6.76 -0.80
C THR A 169 -21.46 -7.17 -1.26
N SER A 170 -21.82 -6.94 -2.51
CA SER A 170 -23.15 -7.30 -3.02
C SER A 170 -23.28 -8.81 -3.22
N ASP A 171 -22.21 -9.45 -3.70
CA ASP A 171 -22.10 -10.89 -3.82
C ASP A 171 -22.17 -11.58 -2.45
N PHE A 172 -21.47 -11.01 -1.46
CA PHE A 172 -21.56 -11.46 -0.08
C PHE A 172 -22.99 -11.40 0.47
N LEU A 173 -23.68 -10.26 0.33
CA LEU A 173 -25.06 -10.12 0.82
C LEU A 173 -26.01 -11.12 0.16
N LYS A 174 -25.84 -11.42 -1.13
CA LYS A 174 -26.63 -12.45 -1.82
C LYS A 174 -26.35 -13.84 -1.28
N SER A 175 -25.08 -14.14 -0.99
CA SER A 175 -24.68 -15.44 -0.42
C SER A 175 -25.25 -15.65 0.98
N THR A 176 -25.36 -14.59 1.80
CA THR A 176 -25.91 -14.68 3.16
C THR A 176 -27.44 -14.80 3.18
N THR A 177 -28.17 -14.10 2.30
CA THR A 177 -29.63 -14.27 2.20
C THR A 177 -30.03 -15.71 1.83
N THR A 178 -29.16 -16.40 1.08
CA THR A 178 -29.33 -17.83 0.76
C THR A 178 -29.20 -18.73 1.99
N ILE A 179 -28.41 -18.31 2.99
CA ILE A 179 -28.19 -19.06 4.24
C ILE A 179 -29.38 -18.87 5.21
N ASP A 180 -29.93 -17.66 5.34
CA ASP A 180 -31.10 -17.40 6.19
C ASP A 180 -32.36 -18.19 5.74
N SER A 181 -32.47 -18.48 4.44
CA SER A 181 -33.53 -19.34 3.89
C SER A 181 -33.37 -20.84 4.22
N LEU A 182 -32.21 -21.28 4.73
CA LEU A 182 -31.98 -22.67 5.14
C LEU A 182 -32.41 -22.94 6.59
N GLU A 183 -32.32 -21.97 7.50
CA GLU A 183 -32.76 -22.15 8.90
C GLU A 183 -34.30 -22.12 9.07
N MET A 184 -35.02 -21.56 8.11
CA MET A 184 -36.50 -21.49 8.16
C MET A 184 -37.21 -22.75 7.62
N ALA A 185 -36.48 -23.68 7.00
CA ALA A 185 -37.06 -24.92 6.47
C ALA A 185 -37.11 -26.07 7.49
N ASP A 186 -36.29 -26.03 8.55
CA ASP A 186 -36.18 -27.11 9.55
C ASP A 186 -36.91 -26.83 10.88
N LEU A 187 -37.62 -25.71 11.00
CA LEU A 187 -38.44 -25.40 12.18
C LEU A 187 -39.92 -25.72 11.94
N HIS A 188 -40.22 -26.99 11.70
CA HIS A 188 -41.56 -27.53 12.00
C HIS A 188 -41.74 -27.56 13.53
N PHE A 189 -42.13 -26.43 14.11
CA PHE A 189 -42.65 -26.38 15.47
C PHE A 189 -44.00 -27.11 15.53
N THR A 190 -43.97 -28.41 15.84
CA THR A 190 -45.14 -29.12 16.37
C THR A 190 -45.53 -28.47 17.69
N HIS A 191 -46.72 -27.86 17.70
CA HIS A 191 -47.33 -27.28 18.89
C HIS A 191 -47.70 -28.39 19.88
N ALA A 192 -47.31 -28.21 21.15
CA ALA A 192 -47.97 -28.75 22.33
C ALA A 192 -47.81 -27.76 23.48
#